data_AF-A0A6N7MEQ6-F1
#
_entry.id   AF-A0A6N7MEQ6-F1
#
_cell.length_a   1.000
_cell.length_b   1.000
_cell.length_c   1.000
_cell.angle_alpha   90.00
_cell.angle_beta   90.00
_cell.angle_gamma   90.00
#
_symmetry.space_group_name_H-M   'P 1'
#
loop_
_entity.id
_entity.type
_entity.pdbx_description
1 polymer ?
#
loop_
_entity_poly.entity_id
_entity_poly.type
_entity_poly.pdbx_seq_one_letter_code
_entity_poly.pdbx_strand_id
1 'polypeptide(L)'
;MIPLFELFPALKNKPGYISLCDLPTPILHLTNAGKKLGLDQLYIKMDGYTGKIYGGNKIRKLEFLLGEAINKNSKEVMTFGGAGSNHATATAIYANKVGLQSISILLPQMNAEYVIKDLLLSYSYGAELHYYRNDFMLSTGKKYQCIKHWLRKGKKPYLIPMGGSSPVGIIGFINAAFELKQQIDQNQIPEPDRIYVALGSVGTVT
;
A
#
# COMPACT_ATOMS: atom_id res chain seq x y z
N MET A 1 -12.42 -14.87 -5.09
CA MET A 1 -12.70 -14.13 -3.82
C MET A 1 -11.37 -14.08 -3.08
N ILE A 2 -11.12 -13.12 -2.18
CA ILE A 2 -9.83 -13.15 -1.45
C ILE A 2 -9.89 -14.19 -0.31
N PRO A 3 -8.76 -14.83 0.06
CA PRO A 3 -8.72 -15.88 1.07
C PRO A 3 -9.39 -15.51 2.40
N LEU A 4 -9.23 -14.26 2.85
CA LEU A 4 -9.86 -13.75 4.07
C LEU A 4 -11.39 -13.90 4.05
N PHE A 5 -12.05 -13.60 2.94
CA PHE A 5 -13.51 -13.67 2.84
C PHE A 5 -14.02 -15.08 2.56
N GLU A 6 -13.18 -15.96 2.04
CA GLU A 6 -13.49 -17.39 1.91
C GLU A 6 -13.50 -18.05 3.29
N LEU A 7 -12.49 -17.76 4.12
CA LEU A 7 -12.40 -18.28 5.49
C LEU A 7 -13.40 -17.63 6.45
N PHE A 8 -13.69 -16.34 6.26
CA PHE A 8 -14.62 -15.59 7.11
C PHE A 8 -15.70 -14.88 6.28
N PRO A 9 -16.70 -15.60 5.75
CA PRO A 9 -17.74 -15.02 4.90
C PRO A 9 -18.51 -13.86 5.54
N ALA A 10 -18.67 -13.88 6.87
CA ALA A 10 -19.33 -12.82 7.64
C ALA A 10 -18.62 -11.45 7.56
N LEU A 11 -17.36 -11.41 7.11
CA LEU A 11 -16.61 -10.17 6.91
C LEU A 11 -16.82 -9.54 5.54
N LYS A 12 -17.39 -10.23 4.54
CA LYS A 12 -17.42 -9.79 3.14
C LYS A 12 -17.99 -8.37 2.92
N ASN A 13 -18.94 -7.94 3.75
CA ASN A 13 -19.59 -6.63 3.63
C ASN A 13 -19.23 -5.66 4.77
N LYS A 14 -18.27 -6.01 5.64
CA LYS A 14 -17.93 -5.18 6.81
C LYS A 14 -16.83 -4.16 6.53
N PRO A 15 -15.61 -4.54 6.13
CA PRO A 15 -14.63 -3.55 5.71
C PRO A 15 -14.97 -3.08 4.29
N GLY A 16 -14.65 -1.81 4.00
CA GLY A 16 -14.57 -1.41 2.60
C GLY A 16 -13.46 -2.20 1.91
N TYR A 17 -13.75 -2.76 0.75
CA TYR A 17 -12.80 -3.52 -0.05
C TYR A 17 -13.05 -3.25 -1.52
N ILE A 18 -11.97 -3.03 -2.27
CA ILE A 18 -11.97 -2.98 -3.73
C ILE A 18 -10.81 -3.83 -4.24
N SER A 19 -11.07 -4.63 -5.28
CA SER A 19 -10.03 -5.46 -5.88
C SER A 19 -9.12 -4.62 -6.76
N LEU A 20 -7.86 -4.50 -6.37
CA LEU A 20 -6.81 -3.76 -7.06
C LEU A 20 -5.58 -4.61 -7.34
N CYS A 21 -5.32 -5.59 -6.49
CA CYS A 21 -4.13 -6.43 -6.59
C CYS A 21 -4.33 -7.56 -7.60
N ASP A 22 -3.26 -7.90 -8.33
CA ASP A 22 -3.14 -9.16 -9.05
C ASP A 22 -2.66 -10.25 -8.07
N LEU A 23 -3.58 -11.09 -7.56
CA LEU A 23 -3.33 -12.11 -6.54
C LEU A 23 -3.72 -13.53 -7.01
N PRO A 24 -3.11 -14.59 -6.47
CA PRO A 24 -2.02 -14.58 -5.47
C PRO A 24 -0.68 -14.15 -6.08
N THR A 25 0.22 -13.56 -5.27
CA THR A 25 1.57 -13.24 -5.76
C THR A 25 2.44 -14.50 -5.84
N PRO A 26 3.28 -14.62 -6.88
CA PRO A 26 4.10 -15.81 -7.06
C PRO A 26 5.15 -15.93 -5.95
N ILE A 27 5.52 -17.17 -5.63
CA ILE A 27 6.63 -17.48 -4.74
C ILE A 27 7.75 -18.09 -5.60
N LEU A 28 8.96 -17.54 -5.49
CA LEU A 28 10.11 -18.01 -6.25
C LEU A 28 11.07 -18.77 -5.33
N HIS A 29 11.51 -19.94 -5.76
CA HIS A 29 12.63 -20.64 -5.12
C HIS A 29 13.95 -20.04 -5.59
N LEU A 30 14.72 -19.48 -4.65
CA LEU A 30 15.96 -18.79 -4.93
C LEU A 30 17.14 -19.77 -4.89
N THR A 31 17.11 -20.85 -5.68
CA THR A 31 18.08 -21.96 -5.61
C THR A 31 19.55 -21.47 -5.65
N ASN A 32 19.90 -20.55 -6.54
CA ASN A 32 21.27 -20.06 -6.68
C ASN A 32 21.72 -19.18 -5.50
N ALA A 33 20.83 -18.34 -4.97
CA ALA A 33 21.14 -17.51 -3.81
C ALA A 33 21.17 -18.35 -2.53
N GLY A 34 20.25 -19.31 -2.40
CA GLY A 34 20.18 -20.28 -1.33
C GLY A 34 21.47 -21.08 -1.21
N LYS A 35 21.95 -21.67 -2.32
CA LYS A 35 23.23 -22.40 -2.35
C LYS A 35 24.41 -21.58 -1.84
N LYS A 36 24.51 -20.30 -2.21
CA LYS A 36 25.57 -19.40 -1.73
C LYS A 36 25.50 -19.12 -0.23
N LEU A 37 24.32 -19.24 0.36
CA LEU A 37 24.07 -19.04 1.80
C LEU A 37 24.02 -20.35 2.59
N GLY A 38 24.22 -21.51 1.94
CA GLY A 38 24.05 -22.82 2.57
C GLY A 38 22.59 -23.16 2.92
N LEU A 39 21.64 -22.61 2.16
CA LEU A 39 20.20 -22.81 2.36
C LEU A 39 19.58 -23.51 1.13
N ASP A 40 19.06 -24.72 1.32
CA ASP A 40 18.35 -25.44 0.24
C ASP A 40 16.93 -24.90 0.01
N GLN A 41 16.34 -24.30 1.04
CA GLN A 41 14.96 -23.84 1.07
C GLN A 41 14.87 -22.33 1.30
N LEU A 42 15.35 -21.56 0.33
CA LEU A 42 15.23 -20.10 0.32
C LEU A 42 14.17 -19.68 -0.70
N TYR A 43 13.11 -19.03 -0.24
CA TYR A 43 12.00 -18.58 -1.08
C TYR A 43 11.74 -17.08 -0.93
N ILE A 44 11.15 -16.46 -1.96
CA ILE A 44 10.68 -15.08 -1.91
C ILE A 44 9.24 -14.98 -2.43
N LYS A 45 8.36 -14.39 -1.62
CA LYS A 45 7.00 -14.03 -2.06
C LYS A 45 7.06 -12.68 -2.77
N MET A 46 6.71 -12.67 -4.05
CA MET A 46 6.96 -11.55 -4.96
C MET A 46 5.86 -10.50 -4.90
N ASP A 47 5.77 -9.79 -3.78
CA ASP A 47 4.80 -8.69 -3.62
C ASP A 47 5.05 -7.51 -4.58
N GLY A 48 6.19 -7.46 -5.27
CA GLY A 48 6.39 -6.56 -6.41
C GLY A 48 5.43 -6.83 -7.58
N TYR A 49 4.76 -7.99 -7.62
CA TYR A 49 3.84 -8.41 -8.69
C TYR A 49 2.36 -8.20 -8.33
N THR A 50 2.05 -7.53 -7.21
CA THR A 50 0.67 -7.22 -6.83
C THR A 50 -0.02 -6.26 -7.81
N GLY A 51 0.66 -5.68 -8.79
CA GLY A 51 0.04 -4.77 -9.75
C GLY A 51 0.83 -4.58 -11.03
N LYS A 52 0.13 -4.52 -12.17
CA LYS A 52 0.73 -4.31 -13.50
C LYS A 52 1.43 -2.95 -13.69
N ILE A 53 0.82 -1.88 -13.18
CA ILE A 53 1.31 -0.50 -13.37
C ILE A 53 2.41 -0.17 -12.36
N TYR A 54 2.13 -0.48 -11.10
CA TYR A 54 3.01 -0.27 -9.97
C TYR A 54 2.70 -1.39 -8.99
N GLY A 55 3.71 -2.04 -8.45
CA GLY A 55 3.55 -3.18 -7.55
C GLY A 55 3.91 -2.85 -6.11
N GLY A 56 4.08 -3.89 -5.30
CA GLY A 56 4.60 -3.79 -3.94
C GLY A 56 3.53 -3.87 -2.86
N ASN A 57 4.02 -3.96 -1.63
CA ASN A 57 3.20 -4.20 -0.44
C ASN A 57 2.09 -3.17 -0.19
N LYS A 58 2.21 -1.94 -0.71
CA LYS A 58 1.26 -0.86 -0.40
C LYS A 58 -0.14 -1.14 -0.95
N ILE A 59 -0.22 -1.84 -2.07
CA ILE A 59 -1.48 -2.03 -2.80
C ILE A 59 -2.41 -2.95 -2.02
N ARG A 60 -1.86 -3.99 -1.37
CA ARG A 60 -2.60 -4.87 -0.45
C ARG A 60 -3.34 -4.08 0.63
N LYS A 61 -2.71 -3.04 1.17
CA LYS A 61 -3.35 -2.15 2.16
C LYS A 61 -4.37 -1.21 1.50
N LEU A 62 -4.06 -0.71 0.31
CA LEU A 62 -4.90 0.22 -0.43
C LEU A 62 -6.21 -0.39 -0.90
N GLU A 63 -6.29 -1.71 -1.15
CA GLU A 63 -7.56 -2.40 -1.44
C GLU A 63 -8.62 -2.13 -0.34
N PHE A 64 -8.19 -2.12 0.93
CA PHE A 64 -9.06 -1.85 2.07
C PHE A 64 -9.19 -0.36 2.38
N LEU A 65 -8.09 0.40 2.32
CA LEU A 65 -8.10 1.84 2.63
C LEU A 65 -8.92 2.64 1.61
N LEU A 66 -8.76 2.35 0.31
CA LEU A 66 -9.53 3.00 -0.74
C LEU A 66 -10.97 2.47 -0.77
N GLY A 67 -11.17 1.19 -0.48
CA GLY A 67 -12.51 0.63 -0.27
C GLY A 67 -13.25 1.35 0.85
N GLU A 68 -12.58 1.61 1.98
CA GLU A 68 -13.17 2.38 3.08
C GLU A 68 -13.43 3.85 2.69
N ALA A 69 -12.52 4.48 1.95
CA ALA A 69 -12.71 5.83 1.44
C ALA A 69 -13.96 5.94 0.54
N ILE A 70 -14.16 4.96 -0.36
CA ILE A 70 -15.33 4.87 -1.25
C ILE A 70 -16.61 4.65 -0.44
N ASN A 71 -16.62 3.71 0.51
CA ASN A 71 -17.78 3.46 1.38
C ASN A 71 -18.15 4.71 2.20
N LYS A 72 -17.16 5.49 2.61
CA LYS A 72 -17.36 6.77 3.29
C LYS A 72 -17.80 7.87 2.34
N ASN A 73 -18.04 7.63 1.04
CA ASN A 73 -18.37 8.62 0.02
C ASN A 73 -17.34 9.75 -0.07
N SER A 74 -16.06 9.42 0.08
CA SER A 74 -14.96 10.39 -0.11
C SER A 74 -14.75 10.64 -1.60
N LYS A 75 -14.28 11.84 -1.95
CA LYS A 75 -13.89 12.21 -3.32
C LYS A 75 -12.38 12.35 -3.48
N GLU A 76 -11.68 12.45 -2.35
CA GLU A 76 -10.27 12.76 -2.28
C GLU A 76 -9.64 11.93 -1.15
N VAL A 77 -8.40 11.50 -1.35
CA VAL A 77 -7.56 10.88 -0.33
C VAL A 77 -6.31 11.71 -0.12
N MET A 78 -5.82 11.78 1.11
CA MET A 78 -4.59 12.47 1.46
C MET A 78 -3.66 11.53 2.20
N THR A 79 -2.42 11.43 1.74
CA THR A 79 -1.39 10.60 2.36
C THR A 79 -0.09 11.37 2.61
N PHE A 80 0.85 10.72 3.29
CA PHE A 80 2.09 11.28 3.80
C PHE A 80 3.29 10.38 3.45
N GLY A 81 4.45 11.00 3.22
CA GLY A 81 5.72 10.28 3.04
C GLY A 81 6.88 11.20 2.66
N GLY A 82 8.06 10.62 2.46
CA GLY A 82 9.16 11.33 1.79
C GLY A 82 8.87 11.57 0.31
N ALA A 83 9.62 12.46 -0.32
CA ALA A 83 9.45 12.82 -1.73
C ALA A 83 9.46 11.59 -2.68
N GLY A 84 10.27 10.57 -2.43
CA GLY A 84 10.31 9.30 -3.17
C GLY A 84 9.58 8.17 -2.45
N SER A 85 8.41 8.45 -1.87
CA SER A 85 7.64 7.47 -1.11
C SER A 85 6.85 6.55 -2.04
N ASN A 86 7.22 5.26 -2.06
CA ASN A 86 6.42 4.21 -2.72
C ASN A 86 4.94 4.20 -2.29
N HIS A 87 4.66 4.61 -1.04
CA HIS A 87 3.29 4.71 -0.55
C HIS A 87 2.52 5.88 -1.15
N ALA A 88 3.15 7.05 -1.28
CA ALA A 88 2.54 8.20 -1.92
C ALA A 88 2.29 7.92 -3.40
N THR A 89 3.28 7.34 -4.10
CA THR A 89 3.16 6.92 -5.50
C THR A 89 2.05 5.90 -5.70
N ALA A 90 2.02 4.82 -4.91
CA ALA A 90 0.95 3.83 -5.00
C ALA A 90 -0.43 4.44 -4.69
N THR A 91 -0.52 5.33 -3.70
CA THR A 91 -1.80 6.01 -3.39
C THR A 91 -2.26 6.85 -4.57
N ALA A 92 -1.37 7.61 -5.20
CA ALA A 92 -1.69 8.41 -6.38
C ALA A 92 -2.27 7.56 -7.52
N ILE A 93 -1.57 6.49 -7.89
CA ILE A 93 -1.95 5.61 -9.00
C ILE A 93 -3.29 4.94 -8.73
N TYR A 94 -3.43 4.33 -7.55
CA TYR A 94 -4.60 3.50 -7.25
C TYR A 94 -5.82 4.31 -6.83
N ALA A 95 -5.64 5.50 -6.23
CA ALA A 95 -6.74 6.44 -6.02
C ALA A 95 -7.30 6.92 -7.37
N ASN A 96 -6.43 7.30 -8.32
CA ASN A 96 -6.84 7.70 -9.66
C ASN A 96 -7.64 6.58 -10.36
N LYS A 97 -7.15 5.33 -10.30
CA LYS A 97 -7.81 4.16 -10.90
C LYS A 97 -9.23 3.93 -10.38
N VAL A 98 -9.54 4.34 -9.15
CA VAL A 98 -10.87 4.19 -8.53
C VAL A 98 -11.68 5.49 -8.51
N GLY A 99 -11.23 6.52 -9.23
CA GLY A 99 -11.95 7.79 -9.35
C GLY A 99 -11.82 8.74 -8.15
N LEU A 100 -10.79 8.57 -7.31
CA LEU A 100 -10.47 9.46 -6.19
C LEU A 100 -9.29 10.37 -6.56
N GLN A 101 -9.38 11.65 -6.20
CA GLN A 101 -8.22 12.55 -6.30
C GLN A 101 -7.22 12.27 -5.17
N SER A 102 -5.94 12.17 -5.49
CA SER A 102 -4.89 11.96 -4.49
C SER A 102 -4.20 13.27 -4.12
N ILE A 103 -3.93 13.47 -2.84
CA ILE A 103 -3.16 14.59 -2.30
C ILE A 103 -1.97 13.99 -1.53
N SER A 104 -0.76 14.33 -1.94
CA SER A 104 0.47 13.83 -1.33
C SER A 104 1.15 14.95 -0.54
N ILE A 105 1.23 14.76 0.77
CA ILE A 105 1.95 15.66 1.68
C ILE A 105 3.35 15.08 1.91
N LEU A 106 4.37 15.77 1.40
CA LEU A 106 5.72 15.22 1.22
C LEU A 106 6.77 15.93 2.08
N LEU A 107 7.70 15.15 2.62
CA LEU A 107 8.90 15.59 3.33
C LEU A 107 10.17 15.49 2.46
N PRO A 108 11.27 16.17 2.85
CA PRO A 108 12.54 16.07 2.17
C PRO A 108 13.07 14.64 2.18
N GLN A 109 13.67 14.24 1.06
CA GLN A 109 14.43 13.00 0.92
C GLN A 109 15.67 13.31 0.10
N MET A 110 16.76 12.58 0.33
CA MET A 110 17.98 12.77 -0.45
C MET A 110 17.67 12.57 -1.94
N ASN A 111 18.15 13.49 -2.78
CA ASN A 111 17.94 13.42 -4.21
C ASN A 111 18.51 12.12 -4.77
N ALA A 112 17.67 11.40 -5.50
CA ALA A 112 18.03 10.17 -6.18
C ALA A 112 17.10 9.98 -7.38
N GLU A 113 17.52 9.19 -8.36
CA GLU A 113 16.76 8.96 -9.58
C GLU A 113 15.35 8.41 -9.31
N TYR A 114 15.21 7.50 -8.34
CA TYR A 114 13.90 6.96 -7.96
C TYR A 114 12.96 8.03 -7.38
N VAL A 115 13.48 9.04 -6.68
CA VAL A 115 12.68 10.14 -6.13
C VAL A 115 12.04 10.94 -7.27
N ILE A 116 12.83 11.26 -8.31
CA ILE A 116 12.34 11.97 -9.49
C ILE A 116 11.27 11.14 -10.18
N LYS A 117 11.53 9.83 -10.38
CA LYS A 117 10.58 8.90 -10.99
C LYS A 117 9.26 8.82 -10.21
N ASP A 118 9.31 8.68 -8.90
CA ASP A 118 8.13 8.58 -8.03
C ASP A 118 7.29 9.86 -8.04
N LEU A 119 7.94 11.03 -8.01
CA LEU A 119 7.26 12.32 -8.11
C LEU A 119 6.58 12.50 -9.48
N LEU A 120 7.30 12.21 -10.56
CA LEU A 120 6.75 12.30 -11.92
C LEU A 120 5.59 11.33 -12.14
N LEU A 121 5.71 10.10 -11.62
CA LEU A 121 4.64 9.11 -11.70
C LEU A 121 3.43 9.54 -10.86
N SER A 122 3.64 10.04 -9.65
CA SER A 122 2.54 10.58 -8.83
C SER A 122 1.82 11.73 -9.54
N TYR A 123 2.58 12.65 -10.13
CA TYR A 123 2.03 13.78 -10.87
C TYR A 123 1.28 13.36 -12.13
N SER A 124 1.79 12.37 -12.90
CA SER A 124 1.13 11.90 -14.12
C SER A 124 -0.22 11.21 -13.86
N TYR A 125 -0.40 10.62 -12.68
CA TYR A 125 -1.69 10.10 -12.21
C TYR A 125 -2.56 11.17 -11.50
N GLY A 126 -2.19 12.44 -11.60
CA GLY A 126 -2.99 13.57 -11.15
C GLY A 126 -2.93 13.84 -9.65
N ALA A 127 -1.89 13.39 -8.95
CA ALA A 127 -1.72 13.71 -7.53
C ALA A 127 -1.39 15.21 -7.34
N GLU A 128 -2.06 15.84 -6.38
CA GLU A 128 -1.68 17.16 -5.89
C GLU A 128 -0.51 17.01 -4.90
N LEU A 129 0.68 17.50 -5.28
CA LEU A 129 1.91 17.34 -4.51
C LEU A 129 2.20 18.59 -3.67
N HIS A 130 2.29 18.41 -2.34
CA HIS A 130 2.65 19.49 -1.42
C HIS A 130 3.92 19.12 -0.66
N TYR A 131 4.97 19.90 -0.87
CA TYR A 131 6.26 19.69 -0.22
C TYR A 131 6.45 20.60 0.99
N TYR A 132 6.91 20.04 2.10
CA TYR A 132 7.21 20.78 3.33
C TYR A 132 8.61 20.46 3.83
N ARG A 133 9.28 21.45 4.44
CA ARG A 133 10.69 21.33 4.84
C ARG A 133 10.93 20.47 6.08
N ASN A 134 9.92 20.31 6.94
CA ASN A 134 10.00 19.56 8.19
C ASN A 134 8.60 19.19 8.69
N ASP A 135 8.54 18.35 9.71
CA ASP A 135 7.28 17.85 10.30
C ASP A 135 6.37 18.96 10.86
N PHE A 136 6.95 20.03 11.40
CA PHE A 136 6.16 21.16 11.93
C PHE A 136 5.39 21.87 10.81
N MET A 137 6.09 22.18 9.71
CA MET A 137 5.45 22.76 8.52
C MET A 137 4.48 21.78 7.88
N LEU A 138 4.81 20.48 7.85
CA LEU A 138 3.91 19.43 7.35
C LEU A 138 2.61 19.39 8.14
N SER A 139 2.67 19.44 9.47
CA SER A 139 1.47 19.41 10.33
C SER A 139 0.56 20.60 10.05
N THR A 140 1.14 21.79 9.91
CA THR A 140 0.42 23.02 9.55
C THR A 140 -0.15 22.94 8.13
N GLY A 141 0.67 22.47 7.18
CA GLY A 141 0.31 22.28 5.78
C GLY A 141 -0.83 21.29 5.59
N LYS A 142 -0.77 20.13 6.26
CA LYS A 142 -1.86 19.14 6.31
C LYS A 142 -3.17 19.80 6.73
N LYS A 143 -3.17 20.55 7.83
CA LYS A 143 -4.38 21.23 8.35
C LYS A 143 -4.91 22.22 7.30
N TYR A 144 -4.03 23.02 6.72
CA TYR A 144 -4.37 23.97 5.66
C TYR A 144 -5.01 23.26 4.45
N GLN A 145 -4.40 22.20 3.91
CA GLN A 145 -4.96 21.47 2.78
C GLN A 145 -6.30 20.80 3.14
N CYS A 146 -6.43 20.22 4.33
CA CYS A 146 -7.70 19.65 4.77
C CYS A 146 -8.84 20.69 4.78
N ILE A 147 -8.57 21.90 5.27
CA ILE A 147 -9.54 22.99 5.31
C ILE A 147 -9.85 23.51 3.90
N LYS A 148 -8.81 23.75 3.08
CA LYS A 148 -8.95 24.21 1.69
C LYS A 148 -9.83 23.27 0.87
N HIS A 149 -9.59 21.96 0.94
CA HIS A 149 -10.38 20.97 0.21
C HIS A 149 -11.80 20.83 0.74
N TRP A 150 -11.97 20.90 2.07
CA TRP A 150 -13.31 20.93 2.67
C TRP A 150 -14.14 22.12 2.18
N LEU A 151 -13.56 23.33 2.14
CA LEU A 151 -14.24 24.52 1.63
C LEU A 151 -14.58 24.42 0.13
N ARG A 152 -13.73 23.76 -0.66
CA ARG A 152 -13.93 23.61 -2.12
C ARG A 152 -14.91 22.50 -2.52
N LYS A 153 -14.96 21.41 -1.75
CA LYS A 153 -15.67 20.17 -2.12
C LYS A 153 -16.77 19.78 -1.13
N GLY A 154 -16.96 20.53 -0.05
CA GLY A 154 -17.91 20.25 1.02
C GLY A 154 -17.51 19.09 1.94
N LYS A 155 -16.36 18.44 1.71
CA LYS A 155 -15.91 17.28 2.48
C LYS A 155 -14.39 17.26 2.59
N LYS A 156 -13.88 16.86 3.76
CA LYS A 156 -12.43 16.68 3.98
C LYS A 156 -11.93 15.45 3.21
N PRO A 157 -10.69 15.48 2.69
CA PRO A 157 -10.05 14.29 2.15
C PRO A 157 -9.98 13.17 3.19
N TYR A 158 -10.12 11.93 2.74
CA TYR A 158 -9.91 10.76 3.59
C TYR A 158 -8.41 10.59 3.86
N LEU A 159 -8.02 10.58 5.13
CA LEU A 159 -6.62 10.50 5.53
C LEU A 159 -6.13 9.05 5.51
N ILE A 160 -5.10 8.80 4.72
CA ILE A 160 -4.35 7.55 4.73
C ILE A 160 -3.05 7.81 5.49
N PRO A 161 -2.80 7.12 6.63
CA PRO A 161 -1.58 7.34 7.40
C PRO A 161 -0.36 6.85 6.65
N MET A 162 0.82 7.33 7.06
CA MET A 162 2.09 6.98 6.44
C MET A 162 2.26 5.46 6.27
N GLY A 163 2.56 5.04 5.04
CA GLY A 163 2.71 3.64 4.66
C GLY A 163 1.43 2.79 4.72
N GLY A 164 0.26 3.41 4.86
CA GLY A 164 -1.05 2.77 4.99
C GLY A 164 -1.24 2.03 6.31
N SER A 165 -0.39 2.27 7.31
CA SER A 165 -0.40 1.52 8.57
C SER A 165 -1.53 2.01 9.47
N SER A 166 -2.59 1.22 9.52
CA SER A 166 -3.80 1.45 10.33
C SER A 166 -4.52 0.12 10.54
N PRO A 167 -5.46 0.02 11.49
CA PRO A 167 -6.29 -1.19 11.65
C PRO A 167 -6.96 -1.66 10.36
N VAL A 168 -7.36 -0.74 9.47
CA VAL A 168 -7.93 -1.09 8.16
C VAL A 168 -6.86 -1.58 7.19
N GLY A 169 -5.72 -0.88 7.13
CA GLY A 169 -4.64 -1.21 6.20
C GLY A 169 -3.95 -2.54 6.50
N ILE A 170 -3.85 -2.96 7.77
CA ILE A 170 -3.23 -4.25 8.13
C ILE A 170 -4.05 -5.46 7.64
N ILE A 171 -5.36 -5.29 7.37
CA ILE A 171 -6.22 -6.36 6.84
C ILE A 171 -5.66 -6.91 5.51
N GLY A 172 -5.02 -6.06 4.71
CA GLY A 172 -4.34 -6.48 3.48
C GLY A 172 -3.22 -7.51 3.73
N PHE A 173 -2.49 -7.41 4.84
CA PHE A 173 -1.43 -8.34 5.21
C PHE A 173 -1.93 -9.55 6.00
N ILE A 174 -3.03 -9.42 6.74
CA ILE A 174 -3.77 -10.58 7.26
C ILE A 174 -4.22 -11.46 6.08
N ASN A 175 -4.80 -10.86 5.03
CA ASN A 175 -5.15 -11.60 3.82
C ASN A 175 -3.92 -12.19 3.12
N ALA A 176 -2.77 -11.51 3.10
CA ALA A 176 -1.53 -12.04 2.54
C ALA A 176 -1.00 -13.27 3.31
N ALA A 177 -1.20 -13.34 4.63
CA ALA A 177 -0.87 -14.51 5.42
C ALA A 177 -1.78 -15.70 5.07
N PHE A 178 -3.09 -15.49 4.91
CA PHE A 178 -4.00 -16.53 4.42
C PHE A 178 -3.68 -16.96 2.99
N GLU A 179 -3.32 -16.03 2.12
CA GLU A 179 -2.83 -16.30 0.77
C GLU A 179 -1.59 -17.20 0.80
N LEU A 180 -0.60 -16.88 1.63
CA LEU A 180 0.59 -17.72 1.81
C LEU A 180 0.23 -19.12 2.33
N LYS A 181 -0.68 -19.22 3.32
CA LYS A 181 -1.14 -20.51 3.85
C LYS A 181 -1.80 -21.37 2.77
N GLN A 182 -2.65 -20.78 1.93
CA GLN A 182 -3.24 -21.50 0.79
C GLN A 182 -2.18 -22.00 -0.20
N GLN A 183 -1.14 -21.21 -0.47
CA GLN A 183 -0.04 -21.63 -1.35
C GLN A 183 0.78 -22.79 -0.75
N ILE A 184 0.98 -22.81 0.56
CA ILE A 184 1.59 -23.94 1.29
C ILE A 184 0.70 -25.18 1.20
N ASP A 185 -0.60 -25.05 1.45
CA ASP A 185 -1.56 -26.17 1.40
C ASP A 185 -1.69 -26.77 0.00
N GLN A 186 -1.43 -25.98 -1.04
CA GLN A 186 -1.37 -26.41 -2.43
C GLN A 186 0.00 -26.99 -2.83
N ASN A 187 0.92 -27.18 -1.87
CA ASN A 187 2.27 -27.68 -2.08
C ASN A 187 3.11 -26.83 -3.06
N GLN A 188 2.85 -25.52 -3.16
CA GLN A 188 3.70 -24.63 -3.97
C GLN A 188 5.07 -24.41 -3.32
N ILE A 189 5.11 -24.43 -1.98
CA ILE A 189 6.31 -24.37 -1.16
C ILE A 189 6.12 -25.22 0.12
N PRO A 190 7.19 -25.68 0.77
CA PRO A 190 7.11 -26.21 2.14
C PRO A 190 6.71 -25.13 3.14
N GLU A 191 6.23 -25.55 4.32
CA GLU A 191 5.96 -24.63 5.43
C GLU A 191 7.27 -23.98 5.92
N PRO A 192 7.36 -22.64 5.97
CA PRO A 192 8.61 -21.97 6.33
C PRO A 192 8.84 -21.97 7.84
N ASP A 193 10.04 -22.36 8.27
CA ASP A 193 10.47 -22.21 9.67
C ASP A 193 10.55 -20.74 10.11
N ARG A 194 10.85 -19.85 9.16
CA ARG A 194 11.07 -18.42 9.39
C ARG A 194 10.54 -17.60 8.23
N ILE A 195 9.92 -16.47 8.54
CA ILE A 195 9.48 -15.47 7.57
C ILE A 195 10.22 -14.16 7.87
N TYR A 196 10.86 -13.61 6.83
CA TYR A 196 11.59 -12.34 6.91
C TYR A 196 10.83 -11.27 6.14
N VAL A 197 10.61 -10.12 6.77
CA VAL A 197 9.89 -9.00 6.16
C VAL A 197 10.62 -7.70 6.51
N ALA A 198 10.82 -6.84 5.50
CA ALA A 198 11.40 -5.51 5.72
C ALA A 198 10.47 -4.64 6.58
N LEU A 199 11.05 -4.00 7.59
CA LEU A 199 10.31 -3.16 8.53
C LEU A 199 10.51 -1.67 8.20
N GLY A 200 9.40 -0.95 8.14
CA GLY A 200 9.36 0.51 7.93
C GLY A 200 8.24 1.10 8.78
N SER A 201 7.10 1.45 8.16
CA SER A 201 5.89 1.89 8.87
C SER A 201 5.17 0.77 9.65
N VAL A 202 5.82 -0.37 9.90
CA VAL A 202 5.40 -1.57 10.64
C VAL A 202 4.15 -2.34 10.18
N GLY A 203 3.13 -1.74 9.58
CA GLY A 203 1.85 -2.42 9.30
C GLY A 203 1.87 -3.51 8.22
N THR A 204 3.05 -3.95 7.77
CA THR A 204 3.22 -5.19 6.97
C THR A 204 3.44 -6.39 7.90
N VAL A 205 4.09 -6.15 9.04
CA VAL A 205 4.52 -7.16 10.03
C VAL A 205 3.53 -7.28 11.19
N THR A 206 2.77 -6.21 11.47
CA THR A 206 1.67 -6.19 12.45
C THR A 206 0.50 -7.04 12.00
#